data_AF-A0A9J7ENR4-F1
#
_entry.id   AF-A0A9J7ENR4-F1
#
_cell.length_a   1.000
_cell.length_b   1.000
_cell.length_c   1.000
_cell.angle_alpha   90.00
_cell.angle_beta   90.00
_cell.angle_gamma   90.00
#
_symmetry.space_group_name_H-M   'P 1'
#
loop_
_entity.id
_entity.type
_entity.pdbx_description
1 polymer ?
#
loop_
_entity_poly.entity_id
_entity_poly.type
_entity_poly.pdbx_seq_one_letter_code
_entity_poly.pdbx_strand_id
1 'polypeptide(L)'
;MSNSHLKKTFYLTAVSVIVSVIALSDVNQNCMAKNNGTMPNEFLIGTWYLVYQFDHIGPIPTCTCPNVTFTRPTEEELRGYREKYGRYDLPQNITEDSLVADKGYIKGLLLGGLETKTYIIDPKSVMVGGPEGYEVMVYRRINEKFAFFWRCAMRGHVRWLMTNDRNATDEEMQLAIKGRREVFNKQIRKYCYDICY
;
A
#
# COMPACT_ATOMS: atom_id res chain seq x y z
N MET A 1 -50.70 57.62 12.05
CA MET A 1 -50.15 57.16 10.76
C MET A 1 -48.90 56.35 11.05
N SER A 2 -48.96 55.06 10.69
CA SER A 2 -47.87 54.09 10.81
C SER A 2 -46.73 54.44 9.87
N ASN A 3 -45.47 54.28 10.30
CA ASN A 3 -44.37 54.05 9.37
C ASN A 3 -43.37 53.07 10.00
N SER A 4 -43.37 51.89 9.42
CA SER A 4 -42.49 50.75 9.68
C SER A 4 -41.13 50.92 8.99
N HIS A 5 -40.22 50.01 9.34
CA HIS A 5 -38.92 49.72 8.70
C HIS A 5 -37.75 50.62 9.13
N LEU A 6 -36.53 50.15 9.40
CA LEU A 6 -35.88 48.89 9.05
C LEU A 6 -35.07 48.37 10.25
N LYS A 7 -35.27 47.10 10.61
CA LYS A 7 -34.31 46.34 11.41
C LYS A 7 -33.07 46.08 10.54
N LYS A 8 -31.89 46.50 10.99
CA LYS A 8 -30.60 46.14 10.39
C LYS A 8 -30.32 44.67 10.69
N THR A 9 -30.58 43.80 9.72
CA THR A 9 -30.17 42.39 9.78
C THR A 9 -28.68 42.32 9.48
N PHE A 10 -27.88 42.02 10.50
CA PHE A 10 -26.48 41.61 10.35
C PHE A 10 -26.46 40.25 9.65
N TYR A 11 -26.13 40.20 8.36
CA TYR A 11 -25.75 38.96 7.70
C TYR A 11 -24.29 38.69 8.05
N LEU A 12 -24.09 37.89 9.09
CA LEU A 12 -22.79 37.27 9.36
C LEU A 12 -22.66 36.09 8.39
N THR A 13 -22.07 36.33 7.23
CA THR A 13 -21.74 35.25 6.29
C THR A 13 -20.58 34.46 6.89
N ALA A 14 -20.90 33.39 7.61
CA ALA A 14 -19.91 32.40 8.03
C ALA A 14 -19.38 31.71 6.76
N VAL A 15 -18.23 32.16 6.26
CA VAL A 15 -17.48 31.44 5.25
C VAL A 15 -16.94 30.19 5.93
N SER A 16 -17.65 29.07 5.78
CA SER A 16 -17.12 27.76 6.16
C SER A 16 -15.93 27.49 5.25
N VAL A 17 -14.72 27.62 5.80
CA VAL A 17 -13.53 27.04 5.21
C VAL A 17 -13.75 25.54 5.24
N ILE A 18 -14.19 24.98 4.11
CA ILE A 18 -14.11 23.54 3.87
C ILE A 18 -12.62 23.25 3.76
N VAL A 19 -11.98 22.99 4.90
CA VAL A 19 -10.69 22.32 4.90
C VAL A 19 -11.00 20.96 4.30
N SER A 20 -10.58 20.76 3.05
CA SER A 20 -10.63 19.46 2.39
C SER A 20 -9.69 18.53 3.16
N VAL A 21 -10.18 17.96 4.26
CA VAL A 21 -9.54 16.82 4.90
C VAL A 21 -9.50 15.75 3.82
N ILE A 22 -8.30 15.36 3.36
CA ILE A 22 -8.13 14.21 2.47
C ILE A 22 -8.41 12.96 3.33
N ALA A 23 -9.70 12.76 3.62
CA ALA A 23 -10.16 11.71 4.49
C ALA A 23 -9.88 10.36 3.82
N LEU A 24 -9.43 9.39 4.63
CA LEU A 24 -9.22 8.02 4.18
C LEU A 24 -10.51 7.50 3.53
N SER A 25 -10.43 7.01 2.27
CA SER A 25 -11.61 6.44 1.60
C SER A 25 -12.22 5.30 2.41
N ASP A 26 -13.54 5.12 2.37
CA ASP A 26 -14.24 4.02 3.05
C ASP A 26 -13.67 2.64 2.69
N VAL A 27 -13.19 2.50 1.46
CA VAL A 27 -12.50 1.30 0.97
C VAL A 27 -11.24 1.02 1.78
N ASN A 28 -10.41 2.05 1.99
CA ASN A 28 -9.20 1.94 2.79
C ASN A 28 -9.53 1.71 4.27
N GLN A 29 -10.55 2.39 4.82
CA GLN A 29 -10.94 2.26 6.24
C GLN A 29 -11.35 0.82 6.56
N ASN A 30 -12.25 0.28 5.73
CA ASN A 30 -12.73 -1.10 5.88
C ASN A 30 -11.61 -2.12 5.67
N CYS A 31 -10.70 -1.85 4.72
CA CYS A 31 -9.53 -2.70 4.50
C CYS A 31 -8.60 -2.71 5.72
N MET A 32 -8.31 -1.55 6.31
CA MET A 32 -7.50 -1.44 7.51
C MET A 32 -8.13 -2.16 8.71
N ALA A 33 -9.44 -1.94 8.93
CA ALA A 33 -10.17 -2.58 10.00
C ALA A 33 -10.17 -4.12 9.89
N LYS A 34 -10.21 -4.67 8.67
CA LYS A 34 -10.17 -6.12 8.41
C LYS A 34 -8.77 -6.74 8.49
N ASN A 35 -7.71 -5.94 8.46
CA ASN A 35 -6.32 -6.41 8.39
C ASN A 35 -5.47 -5.65 9.42
N ASN A 36 -5.86 -5.77 10.68
CA ASN A 36 -5.23 -5.13 11.84
C ASN A 36 -4.26 -6.06 12.58
N GLY A 37 -3.88 -7.19 11.97
CA GLY A 37 -2.89 -8.10 12.54
C GLY A 37 -1.53 -7.44 12.70
N THR A 38 -0.71 -7.94 13.63
CA THR A 38 0.65 -7.44 13.82
C THR A 38 1.59 -8.00 12.76
N MET A 39 2.33 -7.13 12.08
CA MET A 39 3.35 -7.52 11.11
C MET A 39 4.50 -6.50 11.16
N PRO A 40 5.51 -6.76 12.01
CA PRO A 40 6.66 -5.88 12.15
C PRO A 40 7.35 -5.66 10.80
N ASN A 41 7.91 -4.47 10.61
CA ASN A 41 8.58 -4.12 9.36
C ASN A 41 9.84 -4.96 9.15
N GLU A 42 10.50 -5.39 10.22
CA GLU A 42 11.69 -6.25 10.19
C GLU A 42 11.50 -7.50 9.34
N PHE A 43 10.29 -8.08 9.34
CA PHE A 43 9.99 -9.26 8.54
C PHE A 43 10.13 -9.00 7.04
N LEU A 44 9.84 -7.78 6.57
CA LEU A 44 9.89 -7.43 5.16
C LEU A 44 11.29 -7.07 4.67
N ILE A 45 12.27 -6.85 5.57
CA ILE A 45 13.63 -6.45 5.17
C ILE A 45 14.23 -7.48 4.18
N GLY A 46 14.80 -6.99 3.09
CA GLY A 46 15.36 -7.79 2.01
C GLY A 46 14.55 -7.75 0.72
N THR A 47 14.93 -8.57 -0.25
CA THR A 47 14.26 -8.65 -1.55
C THR A 47 13.14 -9.68 -1.51
N TRP A 48 11.96 -9.27 -1.98
CA TRP A 48 10.80 -10.13 -2.12
C TRP A 48 10.35 -10.20 -3.58
N TYR A 49 10.22 -11.42 -4.08
CA TYR A 49 9.80 -11.75 -5.43
C TYR A 49 8.30 -12.03 -5.45
N LEU A 50 7.58 -11.38 -6.36
CA LEU A 50 6.15 -11.58 -6.58
C LEU A 50 5.97 -12.78 -7.52
N VAL A 51 5.71 -13.94 -6.95
CA VAL A 51 5.75 -15.22 -7.67
C VAL A 51 4.39 -15.65 -8.21
N TYR A 52 3.30 -15.47 -7.47
CA TYR A 52 1.94 -15.73 -7.95
C TYR A 52 1.08 -14.48 -7.83
N GLN A 53 0.31 -14.17 -8.87
CA GLN A 53 -0.79 -13.23 -8.82
C GLN A 53 -2.11 -13.99 -8.83
N PHE A 54 -3.01 -13.62 -7.94
CA PHE A 54 -4.36 -14.16 -7.84
C PHE A 54 -5.34 -13.08 -8.23
N ASP A 55 -5.97 -13.24 -9.40
CA ASP A 55 -6.96 -12.31 -9.92
C ASP A 55 -8.11 -13.05 -10.62
N HIS A 56 -8.92 -12.29 -11.36
CA HIS A 56 -10.07 -12.78 -12.13
C HIS A 56 -9.77 -12.85 -13.64
N ILE A 57 -8.54 -12.55 -14.05
CA ILE A 57 -8.12 -12.49 -15.46
C ILE A 57 -7.30 -13.76 -15.75
N GLY A 58 -7.53 -14.35 -16.92
CA GLY A 58 -6.87 -15.57 -17.39
C GLY A 58 -5.38 -15.72 -17.00
N PRO A 59 -4.91 -16.94 -16.69
CA PRO A 59 -3.51 -17.21 -16.40
C PRO A 59 -2.69 -17.06 -17.69
N ILE A 60 -1.98 -15.93 -17.83
CA ILE A 60 -0.94 -15.77 -18.85
C ILE A 60 0.39 -15.83 -18.10
N PRO A 61 1.12 -16.97 -18.12
CA PRO A 61 2.43 -17.06 -17.50
C PRO A 61 3.35 -15.95 -18.01
N THR A 62 4.16 -15.38 -17.12
CA THR A 62 5.09 -14.32 -17.49
C THR A 62 6.49 -14.62 -16.97
N CYS A 63 7.50 -14.42 -17.82
CA CYS A 63 8.93 -14.56 -17.47
C CYS A 63 9.43 -13.39 -16.63
N THR A 64 8.63 -12.34 -16.49
CA THR A 64 8.99 -11.24 -15.60
C THR A 64 9.02 -11.75 -14.17
N CYS A 65 10.04 -11.34 -13.42
CA CYS A 65 10.14 -11.63 -12.00
C CYS A 65 10.11 -10.31 -11.22
N PRO A 66 8.91 -9.70 -11.12
CA PRO A 66 8.77 -8.44 -10.41
C PRO A 66 9.14 -8.66 -8.94
N ASN A 67 9.90 -7.72 -8.39
CA ASN A 67 10.35 -7.76 -7.02
C ASN A 67 10.25 -6.39 -6.37
N VAL A 68 10.37 -6.41 -5.05
CA VAL A 68 10.51 -5.21 -4.23
C VAL A 68 11.59 -5.48 -3.20
N THR A 69 12.54 -4.57 -3.06
CA THR A 69 13.55 -4.63 -2.02
C THR A 69 13.18 -3.65 -0.92
N PHE A 70 13.08 -4.15 0.31
CA PHE A 70 12.85 -3.31 1.48
C PHE A 70 14.14 -3.08 2.26
N THR A 71 14.46 -1.81 2.49
CA THR A 71 15.63 -1.40 3.26
C THR A 71 15.25 -0.39 4.33
N ARG A 72 16.07 -0.28 5.37
CA ARG A 72 15.93 0.82 6.33
C ARG A 72 16.27 2.15 5.62
N PRO A 73 15.46 3.20 5.82
CA PRO A 73 15.76 4.51 5.28
C PRO A 73 16.95 5.11 6.01
N THR A 74 17.67 5.97 5.32
CA THR A 74 18.62 6.91 5.93
C THR A 74 17.89 8.08 6.57
N GLU A 75 18.54 8.78 7.50
CA GLU A 75 17.99 10.02 8.10
C GLU A 75 17.71 11.10 7.06
N GLU A 76 18.53 11.20 6.01
CA GLU A 76 18.31 12.15 4.92
C GLU A 76 17.01 11.81 4.15
N GLU A 77 16.79 10.53 3.83
CA GLU A 77 15.56 10.09 3.18
C GLU A 77 14.34 10.40 4.06
N LEU A 78 14.37 9.99 5.33
CA LEU A 78 13.28 10.28 6.28
C LEU A 78 12.97 11.78 6.37
N ARG A 79 14.01 12.63 6.43
CA ARG A 79 13.83 14.08 6.42
C ARG A 79 13.10 14.55 5.15
N GLY A 80 13.52 14.09 3.98
CA GLY A 80 12.86 14.43 2.72
C GLY A 80 11.38 14.00 2.67
N TYR A 81 11.06 12.81 3.19
CA TYR A 81 9.67 12.37 3.31
C TYR A 81 8.88 13.24 4.29
N ARG A 82 9.43 13.58 5.45
CA ARG A 82 8.76 14.45 6.45
C ARG A 82 8.54 15.86 5.93
N GLU A 83 9.48 16.42 5.19
CA GLU A 83 9.35 17.75 4.57
C GLU A 83 8.22 17.79 3.54
N LYS A 84 8.11 16.76 2.69
CA LYS A 84 7.05 16.67 1.69
C LYS A 84 5.71 16.30 2.30
N TYR A 85 5.67 15.24 3.12
CA TYR A 85 4.42 14.59 3.55
C TYR A 85 3.97 14.96 4.97
N GLY A 86 4.80 15.64 5.77
CA GLY A 86 4.51 15.93 7.19
C GLY A 86 3.32 16.85 7.44
N ARG A 87 2.80 17.52 6.39
CA ARG A 87 1.58 18.33 6.45
C ARG A 87 0.31 17.56 6.08
N TYR A 88 0.45 16.35 5.55
CA TYR A 88 -0.69 15.52 5.14
C TYR A 88 -1.16 14.67 6.30
N ASP A 89 -2.47 14.47 6.41
CA ASP A 89 -3.07 13.56 7.38
C ASP A 89 -2.90 12.11 6.89
N LEU A 90 -1.71 11.55 7.12
CA LEU A 90 -1.39 10.19 6.74
C LEU A 90 -2.03 9.19 7.72
N PRO A 91 -2.50 8.03 7.25
CA PRO A 91 -3.12 7.03 8.12
C PRO A 91 -2.16 6.47 9.17
N GLN A 92 -0.86 6.45 8.84
CA GLN A 92 0.23 6.04 9.71
C GLN A 92 1.37 7.05 9.60
N ASN A 93 2.00 7.34 10.72
CA ASN A 93 3.05 8.35 10.82
C ASN A 93 4.38 7.87 10.21
N ILE A 94 5.18 8.85 9.76
CA ILE A 94 6.56 8.63 9.34
C ILE A 94 7.45 8.47 10.59
N THR A 95 7.91 7.25 10.84
CA THR A 95 8.74 6.88 12.00
C THR A 95 10.09 6.31 11.56
N GLU A 96 11.00 6.11 12.50
CA GLU A 96 12.32 5.49 12.24
C GLU A 96 12.21 4.03 11.78
N ASP A 97 11.14 3.33 12.21
CA ASP A 97 10.86 1.95 11.82
C ASP A 97 10.25 1.82 10.41
N SER A 98 10.08 2.92 9.69
CA SER A 98 9.59 2.90 8.29
C SER A 98 10.57 2.17 7.38
N LEU A 99 10.11 1.67 6.24
CA LEU A 99 10.97 1.00 5.25
C LEU A 99 10.92 1.69 3.90
N VAL A 100 12.07 1.86 3.26
CA VAL A 100 12.10 2.18 1.83
C VAL A 100 11.73 0.91 1.07
N ALA A 101 10.73 1.01 0.20
CA ALA A 101 10.33 -0.03 -0.73
C ALA A 101 10.78 0.38 -2.14
N ASP A 102 11.79 -0.31 -2.66
CA ASP A 102 12.36 -0.08 -3.98
C ASP A 102 11.86 -1.13 -4.97
N LYS A 103 11.14 -0.69 -6.01
CA LYS A 103 10.61 -1.54 -7.09
C LYS A 103 11.44 -1.42 -8.39
N GLY A 104 12.63 -0.82 -8.32
CA GLY A 104 13.55 -0.59 -9.43
C GLY A 104 13.27 0.69 -10.22
N TYR A 105 12.01 0.92 -10.61
CA TYR A 105 11.60 2.12 -11.37
C TYR A 105 10.96 3.22 -10.51
N ILE A 106 10.48 2.85 -9.31
CA ILE A 106 9.87 3.76 -8.34
C ILE A 106 10.30 3.33 -6.94
N LYS A 107 10.67 4.31 -6.11
CA LYS A 107 10.86 4.14 -4.67
C LYS A 107 9.70 4.76 -3.89
N GLY A 108 9.50 4.27 -2.67
CA GLY A 108 8.57 4.87 -1.72
C GLY A 108 8.88 4.45 -0.31
N LEU A 109 8.21 5.09 0.65
CA LEU A 109 8.33 4.78 2.07
C LEU A 109 7.07 4.05 2.53
N LEU A 110 7.29 2.95 3.26
CA LEU A 110 6.28 2.10 3.86
C LEU A 110 6.21 2.38 5.36
N LEU A 111 5.02 2.72 5.84
CA LEU A 111 4.77 3.19 7.20
C LEU A 111 3.91 2.18 7.98
N GLY A 112 4.11 2.12 9.29
CA GLY A 112 3.30 1.34 10.23
C GLY A 112 3.75 -0.11 10.47
N GLY A 113 3.42 -0.64 11.65
CA GLY A 113 3.83 -1.97 12.13
C GLY A 113 2.75 -3.06 12.09
N LEU A 114 1.60 -2.77 11.46
CA LEU A 114 0.53 -3.75 11.27
C LEU A 114 0.63 -4.40 9.88
N GLU A 115 -0.21 -5.41 9.62
CA GLU A 115 -0.42 -5.98 8.29
C GLU A 115 -0.75 -4.89 7.27
N THR A 116 -1.59 -3.93 7.66
CA THR A 116 -1.86 -2.74 6.87
C THR A 116 -0.77 -1.69 7.03
N LYS A 117 -0.26 -1.23 5.88
CA LYS A 117 0.85 -0.29 5.78
C LYS A 117 0.53 0.81 4.79
N THR A 118 0.92 2.02 5.11
CA THR A 118 0.76 3.19 4.25
C THR A 118 2.01 3.31 3.39
N TYR A 119 1.83 3.41 2.07
CA TYR A 119 2.90 3.62 1.11
C TYR A 119 2.82 5.03 0.54
N ILE A 120 3.91 5.79 0.63
CA ILE A 120 4.06 7.11 0.03
C ILE A 120 5.22 7.09 -0.97
N ILE A 121 5.06 7.76 -2.10
CA ILE A 121 6.09 7.76 -3.16
C ILE A 121 7.27 8.63 -2.73
N ASP A 122 8.49 8.23 -3.11
CA ASP A 122 9.69 9.03 -2.90
C ASP A 122 9.54 10.46 -3.46
N PRO A 123 9.77 11.51 -2.65
CA PRO A 123 9.77 12.89 -3.10
C PRO A 123 10.58 13.14 -4.39
N LYS A 124 11.72 12.47 -4.55
CA LYS A 124 12.65 12.62 -5.68
C LYS A 124 12.23 11.79 -6.91
N SER A 125 11.40 10.77 -6.73
CA SER A 125 10.97 9.85 -7.81
C SER A 125 9.76 10.34 -8.62
N VAL A 126 9.18 11.50 -8.27
CA VAL A 126 7.97 12.00 -8.94
C VAL A 126 8.34 12.77 -10.21
N MET A 127 8.01 12.21 -11.38
CA MET A 127 7.70 13.02 -12.56
C MET A 127 6.59 14.00 -12.18
N VAL A 128 6.77 15.27 -12.52
CA VAL A 128 6.12 16.53 -12.06
C VAL A 128 4.56 16.60 -12.10
N GLY A 129 3.83 15.48 -12.13
CA GLY A 129 2.35 15.47 -12.16
C GLY A 129 1.67 14.21 -11.64
N GLY A 130 2.34 13.33 -10.90
CA GLY A 130 1.69 12.18 -10.25
C GLY A 130 0.80 12.60 -9.08
N PRO A 131 -0.34 11.94 -8.82
CA PRO A 131 -1.25 12.32 -7.75
C PRO A 131 -0.50 12.31 -6.41
N GLU A 132 -0.53 13.44 -5.71
CA GLU A 132 -0.08 13.60 -4.33
C GLU A 132 -0.97 12.71 -3.45
N GLY A 133 -0.55 11.46 -3.26
CA GLY A 133 -1.37 10.47 -2.57
C GLY A 133 -0.55 9.40 -1.88
N TYR A 134 -1.17 8.80 -0.87
CA TYR A 134 -0.72 7.57 -0.24
C TYR A 134 -1.54 6.38 -0.78
N GLU A 135 -0.94 5.20 -0.77
CA GLU A 135 -1.67 3.94 -0.96
C GLU A 135 -1.72 3.18 0.35
N VAL A 136 -2.85 2.54 0.67
CA VAL A 136 -2.90 1.56 1.76
C VAL A 136 -2.67 0.18 1.16
N MET A 137 -1.61 -0.48 1.62
CA MET A 137 -1.21 -1.82 1.23
C MET A 137 -1.41 -2.77 2.41
N VAL A 138 -1.63 -4.04 2.11
CA VAL A 138 -1.67 -5.10 3.11
C VAL A 138 -0.57 -6.10 2.80
N TYR A 139 0.18 -6.42 3.84
CA TYR A 139 1.12 -7.52 3.89
C TYR A 139 0.62 -8.49 4.95
N ARG A 140 0.57 -9.78 4.62
CA ARG A 140 0.18 -10.82 5.58
C ARG A 140 1.19 -11.93 5.56
N ARG A 141 1.83 -12.15 6.71
CA ARG A 141 2.78 -13.26 6.88
C ARG A 141 2.08 -14.60 6.73
N ILE A 142 2.69 -15.50 5.95
CA ILE A 142 2.27 -16.90 5.83
C ILE A 142 3.21 -17.76 6.67
N ASN A 143 4.53 -17.58 6.49
CA ASN A 143 5.61 -18.18 7.26
C ASN A 143 6.88 -17.31 7.09
N GLU A 144 8.08 -17.83 7.36
CA GLU A 144 9.35 -17.08 7.23
C GLU A 144 9.74 -16.75 5.78
N LYS A 145 9.30 -17.58 4.82
CA LYS A 145 9.64 -17.42 3.40
C LYS A 145 8.58 -16.66 2.62
N PHE A 146 7.31 -16.78 3.02
CA PHE A 146 6.17 -16.37 2.22
C PHE A 146 5.28 -15.34 2.94
N ALA A 147 4.73 -14.44 2.15
CA ALA A 147 3.68 -13.52 2.56
C ALA A 147 2.67 -13.29 1.43
N PHE A 148 1.49 -12.80 1.78
CA PHE A 148 0.58 -12.20 0.82
C PHE A 148 0.76 -10.69 0.78
N PHE A 149 0.55 -10.11 -0.40
CA PHE A 149 0.55 -8.68 -0.65
C PHE A 149 -0.66 -8.26 -1.49
N TRP A 150 -1.33 -7.16 -1.12
CA TRP A 150 -2.34 -6.52 -1.98
C TRP A 150 -2.57 -5.05 -1.64
N ARG A 151 -3.16 -4.32 -2.59
CA ARG A 151 -3.58 -2.92 -2.37
C ARG A 151 -5.03 -2.88 -1.89
N CYS A 152 -5.32 -2.07 -0.88
CA CYS A 152 -6.69 -1.91 -0.37
C CYS A 152 -7.64 -1.32 -1.42
N ALA A 153 -7.16 -0.40 -2.25
CA ALA A 153 -7.92 0.19 -3.36
C ALA A 153 -8.50 -0.87 -4.32
N MET A 154 -7.82 -2.02 -4.44
CA MET A 154 -8.26 -3.14 -5.30
C MET A 154 -9.29 -4.06 -4.62
N ARG A 155 -9.75 -3.76 -3.39
CA ARG A 155 -10.75 -4.54 -2.65
C ARG A 155 -10.46 -6.05 -2.57
N GLY A 156 -9.18 -6.45 -2.65
CA GLY A 156 -8.77 -7.87 -2.69
C GLY A 156 -9.06 -8.60 -4.01
N HIS A 157 -9.43 -7.89 -5.09
CA HIS A 157 -9.58 -8.47 -6.43
C HIS A 157 -8.25 -9.01 -6.95
N VAL A 158 -7.16 -8.31 -6.67
CA VAL A 158 -5.80 -8.73 -7.00
C VAL A 158 -5.02 -8.95 -5.72
N ARG A 159 -4.43 -10.13 -5.55
CA ARG A 159 -3.52 -10.48 -4.46
C ARG A 159 -2.26 -11.11 -5.03
N TRP A 160 -1.17 -11.02 -4.29
CA TRP A 160 0.11 -11.59 -4.68
C TRP A 160 0.63 -12.51 -3.60
N LEU A 161 1.20 -13.65 -3.98
CA LEU A 161 2.14 -14.39 -3.15
C LEU A 161 3.52 -13.79 -3.40
N MET A 162 4.19 -13.38 -2.33
CA MET A 162 5.57 -12.94 -2.35
C MET A 162 6.45 -13.92 -1.57
N THR A 163 7.67 -14.12 -2.05
CA THR A 163 8.70 -14.94 -1.40
C THR A 163 10.02 -14.18 -1.29
N ASN A 164 10.77 -14.37 -0.21
CA ASN A 164 12.17 -13.89 -0.11
C ASN A 164 13.19 -14.91 -0.65
N ASP A 165 12.73 -16.08 -1.09
CA ASP A 165 13.52 -17.13 -1.72
C ASP A 165 13.23 -17.13 -3.23
N ARG A 166 14.19 -16.63 -4.04
CA ARG A 166 14.05 -16.55 -5.50
C ARG A 166 13.85 -17.92 -6.15
N ASN A 167 14.37 -18.97 -5.52
CA ASN A 167 14.39 -20.33 -6.07
C ASN A 167 13.35 -21.23 -5.41
N ALA A 168 12.36 -20.65 -4.72
CA ALA A 168 11.27 -21.41 -4.11
C ALA A 168 10.60 -22.33 -5.13
N THR A 169 10.43 -23.60 -4.76
CA THR A 169 9.85 -24.59 -5.69
C THR A 169 8.34 -24.41 -5.84
N ASP A 170 7.76 -24.99 -6.90
CA ASP A 170 6.31 -25.00 -7.07
C ASP A 170 5.60 -25.71 -5.92
N GLU A 171 6.18 -26.78 -5.38
CA GLU A 171 5.63 -27.49 -4.23
C GLU A 171 5.60 -26.59 -2.98
N GLU A 172 6.68 -25.85 -2.71
CA GLU A 172 6.72 -24.88 -1.61
C GLU A 172 5.65 -23.79 -1.78
N MET A 173 5.52 -23.23 -2.99
CA MET A 173 4.53 -22.20 -3.30
C MET A 173 3.09 -22.72 -3.20
N GLN A 174 2.80 -23.92 -3.72
CA GLN A 174 1.48 -24.55 -3.62
C GLN A 174 1.13 -24.90 -2.17
N LEU A 175 2.09 -25.39 -1.39
CA LEU A 175 1.91 -25.66 0.04
C LEU A 175 1.61 -24.37 0.80
N ALA A 176 2.29 -23.27 0.48
CA ALA A 176 2.08 -21.97 1.11
C ALA A 176 0.62 -21.47 0.95
N ILE A 177 -0.04 -21.79 -0.16
CA ILE A 177 -1.38 -21.28 -0.48
C ILE A 177 -2.51 -22.31 -0.25
N LYS A 178 -2.18 -23.57 0.01
CA LYS A 178 -3.15 -24.66 0.19
C LYS A 178 -4.16 -24.33 1.30
N GLY A 179 -5.45 -24.36 0.94
CA GLY A 179 -6.56 -24.16 1.89
C GLY A 179 -6.76 -22.71 2.38
N ARG A 180 -6.06 -21.73 1.79
CA ARG A 180 -6.17 -20.32 2.21
C ARG A 180 -7.35 -19.60 1.57
N ARG A 181 -8.18 -18.96 2.40
CA ARG A 181 -9.36 -18.21 1.95
C ARG A 181 -9.01 -17.01 1.08
N GLU A 182 -7.80 -16.47 1.22
CA GLU A 182 -7.28 -15.36 0.44
C GLU A 182 -7.20 -15.65 -1.06
N VAL A 183 -7.09 -16.92 -1.46
CA VAL A 183 -6.92 -17.30 -2.87
C VAL A 183 -7.99 -18.26 -3.37
N PHE A 184 -9.00 -18.54 -2.53
CA PHE A 184 -10.11 -19.42 -2.88
C PHE A 184 -10.85 -18.91 -4.12
N ASN A 185 -11.07 -19.78 -5.10
CA ASN A 185 -11.73 -19.50 -6.39
C ASN A 185 -11.08 -18.40 -7.25
N LYS A 186 -9.79 -18.11 -7.07
CA LYS A 186 -9.05 -17.19 -7.95
C LYS A 186 -8.23 -17.95 -8.98
N GLN A 187 -8.04 -17.34 -10.15
CA GLN A 187 -7.08 -17.84 -11.13
C GLN A 187 -5.67 -17.47 -10.70
N ILE A 188 -4.71 -18.34 -10.98
CA ILE A 188 -3.30 -18.17 -10.60
C ILE A 188 -2.51 -17.82 -11.86
N ARG A 189 -1.93 -16.63 -11.88
CA ARG A 189 -0.89 -16.28 -12.83
C ARG A 189 0.47 -16.43 -12.17
N LYS A 190 1.32 -17.27 -12.73
CA LYS A 190 2.67 -17.51 -12.21
C LYS A 190 3.72 -16.64 -12.94
N TYR A 191 4.64 -16.13 -12.13
CA TYR A 191 5.75 -15.25 -12.47
C TYR A 191 7.08 -15.95 -12.18
N CYS A 192 8.19 -15.32 -12.56
CA CYS A 192 9.55 -15.80 -12.29
C CYS A 192 9.85 -17.18 -12.92
N TYR A 193 9.36 -17.44 -14.13
CA TYR A 193 9.75 -18.61 -14.89
C TYR A 193 11.11 -18.41 -15.57
N ASP A 194 11.97 -19.43 -15.51
CA ASP A 194 13.27 -19.45 -16.19
C ASP A 194 13.17 -19.54 -17.72
N ILE A 195 12.07 -20.12 -18.24
CA ILE A 195 11.83 -20.31 -19.67
C ILE A 195 10.40 -19.89 -20.01
N CYS A 196 10.27 -19.04 -21.03
CA CYS A 196 9.01 -18.78 -21.72
C CYS A 196 9.16 -19.20 -23.18
N TYR A 197 8.21 -19.98 -23.67
CA TYR A 197 8.11 -20.40 -25.07
C TYR A 197 7.28 -19.41 -25.87
#